data_AF-A0AAU5XDX7-F1
#
_entry.id   AF-A0AAU5XDX7-F1
#
_cell.length_a   1.000
_cell.length_b   1.000
_cell.length_c   1.000
_cell.angle_alpha   90.00
_cell.angle_beta   90.00
_cell.angle_gamma   90.00
#
_symmetry.space_group_name_H-M   'P 1'
#
loop_
_entity.id
_entity.type
_entity.pdbx_description
1 polymer ?
#
loop_
_entity_poly.entity_id
_entity_poly.type
_entity_poly.pdbx_seq_one_letter_code
_entity_poly.pdbx_strand_id
1 'polypeptide(L)'
;MECAAGPPGRWFVTLKSGSTLEVWAHTYTEETGQYLFCAFISASPEEEQHIEVANPSRVPGSVAIAVLAKVPAREVASIEGPVDLGDEADTGI
;
A
#
# COMPACT_ATOMS: atom_id res chain seq x y z
N MET A 1 12.60 9.84 -3.91
CA MET A 1 11.42 8.98 -4.07
C MET A 1 11.63 7.81 -3.14
N GLU A 2 10.87 7.76 -2.06
CA GLU A 2 10.90 6.64 -1.12
C GLU A 2 9.82 5.64 -1.59
N CYS A 3 10.23 4.39 -1.82
CA CYS A 3 9.36 3.31 -2.22
C CYS A 3 9.75 2.12 -1.34
N ALA A 4 8.83 1.68 -0.50
CA ALA A 4 9.04 0.54 0.37
C ALA A 4 8.20 -0.62 -0.14
N ALA A 5 8.80 -1.54 -0.90
CA ALA A 5 8.11 -2.69 -1.48
C ALA A 5 8.35 -3.97 -0.66
N GLY A 6 7.28 -4.67 -0.28
CA GLY A 6 7.33 -5.94 0.45
C GLY A 6 6.07 -6.80 0.23
N PRO A 7 5.96 -7.96 0.91
CA PRO A 7 4.69 -8.69 0.98
C PRO A 7 3.57 -7.78 1.50
N PRO A 8 2.29 -8.08 1.21
CA PRO A 8 1.18 -7.26 1.71
C PRO A 8 1.26 -7.25 3.23
N GLY A 9 1.42 -6.06 3.80
CA GLY A 9 1.60 -5.90 5.23
C GLY A 9 0.83 -4.72 5.76
N ARG A 10 0.83 -4.62 7.09
CA ARG A 10 0.11 -3.59 7.81
C ARG A 10 0.99 -2.35 7.97
N TRP A 11 0.43 -1.21 7.59
CA TRP A 11 1.03 0.12 7.72
C TRP A 11 0.23 0.95 8.71
N PHE A 12 0.92 1.64 9.61
CA PHE A 12 0.33 2.60 10.52
C PHE A 12 0.69 4.02 10.07
N VAL A 13 -0.33 4.83 9.78
CA VAL A 13 -0.17 6.22 9.35
C VAL A 13 -0.67 7.13 10.45
N THR A 14 0.24 7.82 11.13
CA THR A 14 -0.12 8.80 12.15
C THR A 14 -0.40 10.12 11.47
N LEU A 15 -1.61 10.63 11.63
CA LEU A 15 -2.02 11.94 11.13
C LEU A 15 -1.60 13.04 12.11
N LYS A 16 -1.47 14.27 11.61
CA LYS A 16 -1.16 15.45 12.44
C LYS A 16 -2.23 15.77 13.47
N SER A 17 -3.45 15.28 13.28
CA SER A 17 -4.51 15.33 14.31
C SER A 17 -4.22 14.46 15.53
N GLY A 18 -3.22 13.58 15.46
CA GLY A 18 -2.94 12.54 16.45
C GLY A 18 -3.73 11.25 16.24
N SER A 19 -4.58 11.18 15.22
CA SER A 19 -5.29 9.95 14.86
C SER A 19 -4.38 9.01 14.05
N THR A 20 -4.57 7.70 14.20
CA THR A 20 -3.81 6.69 13.44
C THR A 20 -4.73 5.96 12.47
N LEU A 21 -4.30 5.84 11.21
CA LEU A 21 -4.92 4.98 10.20
C LEU A 21 -4.14 3.67 10.09
N GLU A 22 -4.87 2.58 9.94
CA GLU A 22 -4.31 1.26 9.61
C GLU A 22 -4.59 0.97 8.13
N VAL A 23 -3.53 0.72 7.34
CA VAL A 23 -3.63 0.50 5.89
C VAL A 23 -2.92 -0.81 5.53
N TRP A 24 -3.60 -1.67 4.78
CA TRP A 24 -3.05 -2.92 4.27
C TRP A 24 -2.55 -2.71 2.84
N ALA A 25 -1.25 -2.82 2.60
CA ALA A 25 -0.65 -2.57 1.29
C ALA A 25 0.69 -3.28 1.12
N HIS A 26 1.10 -3.50 -0.12
CA HIS A 26 2.42 -4.04 -0.44
C HIS A 26 3.50 -2.96 -0.43
N THR A 27 3.12 -1.73 -0.80
CA THR A 27 4.03 -0.60 -0.89
C THR A 27 3.30 0.71 -0.71
N TYR A 28 4.05 1.77 -0.47
CA TYR A 28 3.58 3.12 -0.62
C TYR A 28 4.56 3.95 -1.45
N THR A 29 4.06 5.01 -2.07
CA THR A 29 4.88 6.03 -2.73
C THR A 29 4.28 7.42 -2.54
N GLU A 30 5.09 8.46 -2.64
CA GLU A 30 4.63 9.85 -2.60
C GLU A 30 4.54 10.42 -4.01
N GLU A 31 3.33 10.83 -4.43
CA GLU A 31 3.07 11.43 -5.73
C GLU A 31 2.16 12.66 -5.58
N THR A 32 2.60 13.80 -6.12
CA THR A 32 1.80 15.05 -6.14
C THR A 32 1.25 15.47 -4.77
N GLY A 33 2.04 15.31 -3.70
CA GLY A 33 1.63 15.65 -2.33
C GLY A 33 0.61 14.68 -1.71
N GLN A 34 0.51 13.45 -2.24
CA GLN A 34 -0.26 12.36 -1.68
C GLN A 34 0.62 11.15 -1.46
N TYR A 35 0.43 10.47 -0.32
CA TYR A 35 0.90 9.11 -0.15
C TYR A 35 -0.12 8.15 -0.76
N LEU A 36 0.33 7.38 -1.75
CA LEU A 36 -0.42 6.33 -2.41
C LEU A 36 0.00 5.00 -1.84
N PHE A 37 -0.94 4.28 -1.23
CA PHE A 37 -0.73 2.91 -0.77
C PHE A 37 -1.22 1.94 -1.84
N CYS A 38 -0.38 1.01 -2.22
CA CYS A 38 -0.53 0.21 -3.42
C CYS A 38 -0.49 -1.29 -3.12
N ALA A 39 -1.27 -2.05 -3.89
CA ALA A 39 -1.18 -3.50 -3.94
C ALA A 39 -0.80 -4.00 -5.33
N PHE A 40 -0.04 -5.08 -5.34
CA PHE A 40 0.31 -5.84 -6.53
C PHE A 40 -0.75 -6.94 -6.75
N ILE A 41 -1.43 -6.92 -7.90
CA ILE A 41 -2.50 -7.85 -8.26
C ILE A 41 -2.10 -8.64 -9.49
N SER A 42 -1.91 -9.96 -9.39
CA SER A 42 -1.69 -10.79 -10.58
C SER A 42 -2.99 -10.93 -11.35
N ALA A 43 -3.05 -10.35 -12.55
CA ALA A 43 -4.21 -10.35 -13.42
C ALA A 43 -3.78 -10.62 -14.87
N SER A 44 -4.61 -11.34 -15.61
CA SER A 44 -4.51 -11.43 -17.07
C SER A 44 -4.93 -10.10 -17.72
N PRO A 45 -4.58 -9.84 -19.00
CA PRO A 45 -4.99 -8.62 -19.69
C PRO A 45 -6.52 -8.40 -19.75
N GLU A 46 -7.30 -9.50 -19.74
CA GLU A 46 -8.76 -9.43 -19.68
C GLU A 46 -9.25 -9.03 -18.29
N GLU A 47 -8.63 -9.53 -17.22
CA GLU A 47 -8.99 -9.18 -15.84
C GLU A 47 -8.61 -7.73 -15.50
N GLU A 48 -7.50 -7.22 -16.05
CA GLU A 48 -7.06 -5.83 -15.86
C GLU A 48 -8.12 -4.81 -16.30
N GLN A 49 -8.92 -5.11 -17.33
CA GLN A 49 -9.96 -4.19 -17.81
C GLN A 49 -11.07 -3.94 -16.78
N HIS A 50 -11.19 -4.81 -15.77
CA HIS A 50 -12.19 -4.72 -14.70
C HIS A 50 -11.67 -4.03 -13.43
N ILE A 51 -10.41 -3.59 -13.43
CA ILE A 51 -9.76 -2.97 -12.27
C ILE A 51 -9.44 -1.52 -12.61
N GLU A 52 -9.81 -0.58 -11.74
CA GLU A 52 -9.36 0.80 -11.87
C GLU A 52 -7.89 0.91 -11.45
N VAL A 53 -6.99 0.89 -12.43
CA VAL A 53 -5.54 1.06 -12.23
C VAL A 53 -5.23 2.55 -12.08
N ALA A 54 -4.91 2.97 -10.87
CA ALA A 54 -4.62 4.37 -10.57
C ALA A 54 -3.22 4.81 -11.05
N ASN A 55 -2.24 3.91 -11.14
CA ASN A 55 -0.93 4.20 -11.73
C ASN A 55 -0.41 2.97 -12.51
N PRO A 56 -0.46 2.97 -13.85
CA PRO A 56 -0.05 1.82 -14.64
C PRO A 56 1.47 1.71 -14.68
N SER A 57 2.07 1.08 -13.67
CA SER A 57 3.48 0.68 -13.75
C SER A 57 3.60 -0.53 -14.67
N ARG A 58 4.11 -0.31 -15.89
CA ARG A 58 4.40 -1.39 -16.83
C ARG A 58 5.70 -2.08 -16.47
N VAL A 59 5.68 -2.86 -15.40
CA VAL A 59 6.77 -3.81 -15.15
C VAL A 59 6.55 -5.00 -16.08
N PRO A 60 7.52 -5.37 -16.96
CA PRO A 60 7.34 -6.48 -17.89
C PRO A 60 7.03 -7.78 -17.14
N GLY A 61 5.88 -8.40 -17.43
CA GLY A 61 5.39 -9.62 -16.77
C GLY A 61 4.55 -9.41 -15.49
N SER A 62 4.07 -8.18 -15.22
CA SER A 62 3.47 -7.84 -13.92
C SER A 62 1.98 -7.50 -13.99
N VAL A 63 1.20 -8.27 -13.23
CA VAL A 63 0.65 -7.85 -11.93
C VAL A 63 0.28 -6.35 -11.83
N ALA A 64 -0.98 -6.00 -12.06
CA ALA A 64 -1.53 -4.64 -11.97
C ALA A 64 -1.31 -3.98 -10.58
N ILE A 65 -1.11 -2.66 -10.56
CA ILE A 65 -1.02 -1.87 -9.32
C ILE A 65 -2.36 -1.19 -9.04
N ALA A 66 -3.05 -1.61 -7.98
CA ALA A 66 -4.23 -0.92 -7.47
C ALA A 66 -3.85 0.01 -6.31
N VAL A 67 -4.31 1.26 -6.36
CA VAL A 67 -4.20 2.18 -5.22
C VAL A 67 -5.35 1.87 -4.26
N LEU A 68 -5.00 1.43 -3.06
CA LEU A 68 -5.96 1.08 -2.01
C LEU A 68 -6.36 2.30 -1.18
N ALA A 69 -5.44 3.27 -1.02
CA ALA A 69 -5.70 4.49 -0.27
C ALA A 69 -4.86 5.66 -0.78
N LYS A 70 -5.44 6.86 -0.70
CA LYS A 70 -4.75 8.14 -0.93
C LYS A 70 -4.82 8.98 0.34
N VAL A 71 -3.67 9.32 0.92
CA VAL A 71 -3.59 10.16 2.11
C VAL A 71 -2.85 11.46 1.76
N PRO A 72 -3.46 12.64 1.95
CA PRO A 72 -2.77 13.90 1.66
C PRO A 72 -1.53 14.05 2.55
N ALA A 73 -0.36 14.28 1.96
CA ALA A 73 0.92 14.32 2.69
C ALA A 73 0.93 15.40 3.77
N ARG A 74 0.22 16.51 3.55
CA ARG A 74 0.07 17.58 4.55
C ARG A 74 -0.59 17.13 5.85
N GLU A 75 -1.39 16.06 5.83
CA GLU A 75 -2.09 15.52 6.99
C GLU A 75 -1.26 14.44 7.70
N VAL A 76 -0.20 13.92 7.07
CA VAL A 76 0.62 12.83 7.62
C VAL A 76 1.74 13.39 8.50
N ALA A 77 1.93 12.78 9.66
CA ALA A 77 3.02 13.06 10.59
C ALA A 77 4.13 11.99 10.51
N SER A 78 3.77 10.71 10.42
CA SER A 78 4.70 9.59 10.24
C SER A 78 4.02 8.37 9.59
N ILE A 79 4.82 7.48 9.02
CA ILE A 79 4.42 6.20 8.45
C ILE A 79 5.34 5.12 9.02
N GLU A 80 4.77 4.03 9.55
CA GLU A 80 5.48 2.89 10.12
C GLU A 80 5.00 1.58 9.47
N GLY A 81 5.91 0.67 9.12
CA GLY A 81 5.58 -0.63 8.49
C GLY A 81 6.48 -1.00 7.30
N PRO A 82 6.13 -2.08 6.55
CA PRO A 82 5.03 -2.99 6.85
C PRO A 82 5.40 -3.94 8.00
N VAL A 83 4.46 -4.17 8.93
CA VAL A 83 4.61 -5.24 9.93
C VAL A 83 4.16 -6.55 9.29
N ASP A 84 5.05 -7.55 9.29
CA ASP A 84 4.74 -8.92 8.87
C ASP A 84 3.78 -9.55 9.88
N LEU A 85 2.73 -10.23 9.40
CA LEU A 85 1.78 -10.96 10.24
C LEU A 85 2.30 -12.33 10.67
N GLY A 86 3.50 -12.73 10.23
CA GLY A 86 4.07 -14.06 10.44
C GLY A 86 4.27 -14.54 11.89
N ASP A 87 4.03 -13.71 12.91
CA ASP A 87 4.26 -14.06 14.33
C ASP A 87 2.98 -14.20 15.19
N GLU A 88 1.77 -13.87 14.67
CA GLU A 88 0.53 -13.98 15.47
C GLU A 88 -0.14 -15.38 15.38
N ALA A 89 0.55 -16.38 14.83
CA ALA A 89 0.02 -17.74 14.68
C ALA A 89 0.47 -18.74 15.77
N ASP A 90 1.33 -18.36 16.72
CA ASP A 90 1.92 -19.30 17.69
C ASP A 90 1.79 -18.86 19.16
N THR A 91 0.64 -18.27 19.51
CA THR A 91 0.25 -18.14 20.92
C THR A 91 -1.16 -18.64 21.14
N GLY A 92 -1.33 -19.97 21.05
CA GLY A 92 -2.57 -20.66 21.32
C GLY A 92 -2.35 -21.97 22.06
N ILE A 93 -2.25 -21.85 23.40
CA ILE A 93 -2.60 -22.78 24.50
C ILE A 93 -2.69 -24.29 24.16
#